data_AF-A0A1B6GQB0-F1
#
_entry.id   AF-A0A1B6GQB0-F1
#
_cell.length_a   1.000
_cell.length_b   1.000
_cell.length_c   1.000
_cell.angle_alpha   90.00
_cell.angle_beta   90.00
_cell.angle_gamma   90.00
#
_symmetry.space_group_name_H-M   'P 1'
#
loop_
_entity.id
_entity.type
_entity.pdbx_description
1 polymer ?
#
loop_
_entity_poly.entity_id
_entity_poly.type
_entity_poly.pdbx_seq_one_letter_code
_entity_poly.pdbx_strand_id
1 'polypeptide(L)'
;MSELTARRLQECDINFVWVINSIDFGTLKENTIVSRFPKNVHFTTKVGLCGFLEQFYWFYEQDVSKTLAPRTLKITTAEDIDYFYREFGLSACVSLLKIVVEQADSRAKADRFFKFGEVPTNIVDFANDQCTEYIEYRQHNDIDRLKDSPPTPKEWTDFLKWFYKIVHESG
;
A
#
# COMPACT_ATOMS: atom_id res chain seq x y z
N MET A 1 -18.43 -23.58 36.91
CA MET A 1 -18.51 -25.06 36.98
C MET A 1 -18.16 -25.46 38.41
N SER A 2 -18.88 -26.40 39.05
CA SER A 2 -18.56 -26.80 40.42
C SER A 2 -17.34 -27.72 40.43
N GLU A 3 -16.50 -27.65 41.47
CA GLU A 3 -15.25 -28.41 41.54
C GLU A 3 -15.48 -29.95 41.47
N LEU A 4 -16.63 -30.40 41.97
CA LEU A 4 -17.11 -31.78 41.89
C LEU A 4 -17.43 -32.24 40.46
N THR A 5 -18.02 -31.36 39.63
CA THR A 5 -18.28 -31.70 38.22
C THR A 5 -16.98 -31.74 37.42
N ALA A 6 -16.03 -30.85 37.70
CA ALA A 6 -14.71 -30.88 37.06
C ALA A 6 -13.94 -32.18 37.35
N ARG A 7 -13.95 -32.67 38.61
CA ARG A 7 -13.31 -33.96 38.96
C ARG A 7 -13.94 -35.16 38.25
N ARG A 8 -15.27 -35.20 38.16
CA ARG A 8 -15.99 -36.27 37.44
C ARG A 8 -15.68 -36.31 35.95
N LEU A 9 -15.33 -35.16 35.37
CA LEU A 9 -15.04 -35.02 33.94
C LEU A 9 -13.58 -35.29 33.58
N GLN A 10 -12.68 -35.57 34.54
CA GLN A 10 -11.26 -35.86 34.26
C GLN A 10 -11.06 -37.14 33.44
N GLU A 11 -11.97 -38.11 33.55
CA GLU A 11 -11.89 -39.38 32.81
C GLU A 11 -12.60 -39.30 31.45
N CYS A 12 -13.28 -38.20 31.16
CA CYS A 12 -14.00 -38.01 29.90
C CYS A 12 -13.11 -37.34 28.85
N ASP A 13 -13.29 -37.75 27.60
CA ASP A 13 -12.61 -37.12 26.47
C ASP A 13 -13.13 -35.71 26.22
N ILE A 14 -12.21 -34.78 25.98
CA ILE A 14 -12.54 -33.39 25.72
C ILE A 14 -13.03 -33.26 24.27
N ASN A 15 -14.31 -32.96 24.09
CA ASN A 15 -14.91 -32.75 22.77
C ASN A 15 -14.66 -31.34 22.21
N PHE A 16 -14.53 -30.34 23.09
CA PHE A 16 -14.38 -28.94 22.70
C PHE A 16 -13.37 -28.19 23.57
N VAL A 17 -12.45 -27.48 22.93
CA VAL A 17 -11.44 -26.66 23.58
C VAL A 17 -11.54 -25.21 23.11
N TRP A 18 -11.90 -24.32 24.03
CA TRP A 18 -11.86 -22.87 23.80
C TRP A 18 -10.58 -22.28 24.39
N VAL A 19 -9.72 -21.73 23.53
CA VAL A 19 -8.42 -21.18 23.93
C VAL A 19 -8.17 -19.79 23.35
N ILE A 20 -7.66 -18.90 24.20
CA ILE A 20 -7.25 -17.53 23.84
C ILE A 20 -5.79 -17.50 23.37
N ASN A 21 -4.95 -18.38 23.93
CA ASN A 21 -3.51 -18.49 23.62
C ASN A 21 -3.19 -19.68 22.73
N SER A 22 -1.94 -19.85 22.31
CA SER A 22 -1.53 -20.98 21.47
C SER A 22 -1.84 -22.33 22.12
N ILE A 23 -2.24 -23.29 21.29
CA ILE A 23 -2.47 -24.68 21.65
C ILE A 23 -1.55 -25.58 20.81
N ASP A 24 -1.08 -26.66 21.40
CA ASP A 24 -0.33 -27.68 20.67
C ASP A 24 -1.32 -28.66 20.03
N PHE A 25 -1.53 -28.49 18.72
CA PHE A 25 -2.42 -29.35 17.94
C PHE A 25 -1.95 -30.81 17.89
N GLY A 26 -0.66 -31.10 18.14
CA GLY A 26 -0.14 -32.47 18.16
C GLY A 26 -0.60 -33.28 19.37
N THR A 27 -1.08 -32.62 20.42
CA THR A 27 -1.57 -33.28 21.64
C THR A 27 -3.07 -33.57 21.62
N LEU A 28 -3.78 -33.10 20.59
CA LEU A 28 -5.23 -33.18 20.51
C LEU A 28 -5.68 -34.49 19.86
N LYS A 29 -6.83 -34.99 20.31
CA LYS A 29 -7.50 -36.10 19.65
C LYS A 29 -8.16 -35.61 18.36
N GLU A 30 -8.25 -36.49 17.36
CA GLU A 30 -8.75 -36.18 16.01
C GLU A 30 -10.17 -35.58 16.01
N ASN A 31 -11.01 -35.99 16.95
CA ASN A 31 -12.41 -35.52 17.07
C ASN A 31 -12.59 -34.32 18.02
N THR A 32 -11.51 -33.74 18.55
CA THR A 32 -11.59 -32.58 19.42
C THR A 32 -11.76 -31.31 18.59
N ILE A 33 -12.87 -30.60 18.79
CA ILE A 33 -13.13 -29.31 18.15
C ILE A 33 -12.38 -28.21 18.92
N VAL A 34 -11.69 -27.33 18.20
CA VAL A 34 -10.90 -26.23 18.79
C VAL A 34 -11.38 -24.90 18.22
N SER A 35 -11.44 -23.88 19.07
CA SER A 35 -11.85 -22.51 18.67
C SER A 35 -10.83 -21.77 17.78
N ARG A 36 -9.76 -22.43 17.33
CA ARG A 36 -8.59 -21.82 16.68
C ARG A 36 -8.08 -22.72 15.57
N PHE A 37 -7.62 -22.09 14.49
CA PHE A 37 -6.88 -22.78 13.45
C PHE A 37 -5.40 -22.92 13.82
N PRO A 38 -4.70 -23.93 13.26
CA PRO A 38 -3.24 -24.01 13.31
C PRO A 38 -2.62 -22.69 12.87
N LYS A 39 -1.45 -22.34 13.45
CA LYS A 39 -0.79 -21.05 13.21
C LYS A 39 -0.65 -20.79 11.71
N ASN A 40 -1.50 -19.90 11.20
CA ASN A 40 -1.40 -19.36 9.85
C ASN A 40 -0.91 -17.92 9.99
N VAL A 41 0.41 -17.72 9.85
CA VAL A 41 1.08 -16.42 10.07
C VAL A 41 0.89 -15.48 8.87
N HIS A 42 0.23 -15.96 7.81
CA HIS A 42 0.28 -15.31 6.50
C HIS A 42 -0.60 -14.07 6.38
N PHE A 43 -1.64 -13.86 7.21
CA PHE A 43 -2.51 -12.68 7.08
C PHE A 43 -2.86 -11.98 8.41
N THR A 44 -2.44 -12.52 9.54
CA THR A 44 -2.72 -11.96 10.88
C THR A 44 -1.66 -10.96 11.37
N THR A 45 -0.62 -10.73 10.57
CA THR A 45 0.39 -9.70 10.80
C THR A 45 0.43 -8.74 9.63
N LYS A 46 0.84 -7.48 9.84
CA LYS A 46 0.95 -6.50 8.75
C LYS A 46 1.90 -6.99 7.65
N VAL A 47 3.07 -7.48 8.02
CA VAL A 47 4.09 -7.97 7.06
C VAL A 47 3.60 -9.22 6.34
N GLY A 48 2.97 -10.16 7.06
CA GLY A 48 2.38 -11.34 6.44
C GLY A 48 1.31 -10.95 5.42
N LEU A 49 0.37 -10.10 5.83
CA LEU A 49 -0.70 -9.63 4.96
C LEU A 49 -0.15 -8.92 3.72
N CYS A 50 0.86 -8.04 3.85
CA CYS A 50 1.51 -7.42 2.68
C CYS A 50 2.06 -8.48 1.71
N GLY A 51 2.80 -9.48 2.21
CA GLY A 51 3.34 -10.55 1.37
C GLY A 51 2.26 -11.42 0.73
N PHE A 52 1.14 -11.64 1.40
CA PHE A 52 -0.02 -12.32 0.82
C PHE A 52 -0.65 -11.49 -0.31
N LEU A 53 -0.82 -10.18 -0.10
CA LEU A 53 -1.41 -9.27 -1.09
C LEU A 53 -0.55 -9.13 -2.35
N GLU A 54 0.79 -9.18 -2.22
CA GLU A 54 1.71 -9.19 -3.36
C GLU A 54 1.48 -10.37 -4.30
N GLN A 55 1.05 -11.52 -3.79
CA GLN A 55 0.80 -12.74 -4.57
C GLN A 55 -0.68 -12.91 -4.95
N PHE A 56 -1.56 -11.98 -4.55
CA PHE A 56 -3.00 -12.13 -4.73
C PHE A 56 -3.41 -12.30 -6.20
N TYR A 57 -2.61 -11.81 -7.14
CA TYR A 57 -2.86 -11.99 -8.57
C TYR A 57 -2.92 -13.46 -9.02
N TRP A 58 -2.30 -14.40 -8.28
CA TRP A 58 -2.40 -15.85 -8.54
C TRP A 58 -3.76 -16.42 -8.16
N PHE A 59 -4.47 -15.75 -7.25
CA PHE A 59 -5.74 -16.19 -6.67
C PHE A 59 -6.91 -15.35 -7.17
N TYR A 60 -6.66 -14.38 -8.04
CA TYR A 60 -7.68 -13.51 -8.60
C TYR A 60 -8.58 -14.28 -9.58
N GLU A 61 -9.88 -14.21 -9.34
CA GLU A 61 -10.91 -14.77 -10.19
C GLU A 61 -12.02 -13.73 -10.33
N GLN A 62 -12.36 -13.42 -11.58
CA GLN A 62 -13.35 -12.40 -11.89
C GLN A 62 -14.69 -12.74 -11.23
N ASP A 63 -15.27 -11.76 -10.52
CA ASP A 63 -16.54 -11.86 -9.78
C ASP A 63 -16.59 -12.90 -8.64
N VAL A 64 -15.49 -13.61 -8.36
CA VAL A 64 -15.38 -14.58 -7.26
C VAL A 64 -14.43 -14.08 -6.18
N SER A 65 -13.24 -13.62 -6.56
CA SER A 65 -12.23 -13.14 -5.63
C SER A 65 -11.71 -11.77 -6.05
N LYS A 66 -11.91 -10.80 -5.16
CA LYS A 66 -11.41 -9.43 -5.32
C LYS A 66 -10.80 -8.98 -4.02
N THR A 67 -9.67 -8.32 -4.13
CA THR A 67 -9.00 -7.69 -3.00
C THR A 67 -8.97 -6.19 -3.22
N LEU A 68 -9.43 -5.46 -2.21
CA LEU A 68 -9.35 -4.01 -2.13
C LEU A 68 -8.44 -3.70 -0.95
N ALA A 69 -7.19 -3.35 -1.24
CA ALA A 69 -6.21 -2.98 -0.25
C ALA A 69 -5.46 -1.73 -0.72
N PRO A 70 -5.05 -0.83 0.19
CA PRO A 70 -4.13 0.24 -0.17
C PRO A 70 -2.81 -0.37 -0.67
N ARG A 71 -2.12 0.33 -1.58
CA ARG A 71 -0.76 -0.05 -2.00
C ARG A 71 0.13 -0.16 -0.76
N THR A 72 0.75 -1.32 -0.55
CA THR A 72 1.68 -1.58 0.55
C THR A 72 3.05 -1.92 0.02
N LEU A 73 4.09 -1.44 0.70
CA LEU A 73 5.49 -1.70 0.36
C LEU A 73 6.17 -2.33 1.58
N LYS A 74 6.84 -3.46 1.38
CA LYS A 74 7.65 -4.11 2.40
C LYS A 74 9.09 -3.65 2.25
N ILE A 75 9.54 -2.81 3.17
CA ILE A 75 10.90 -2.26 3.16
C ILE A 75 11.82 -3.17 3.99
N THR A 76 12.66 -3.94 3.32
CA THR A 76 13.63 -4.87 3.94
C THR A 76 15.05 -4.59 3.49
N THR A 77 15.24 -4.15 2.23
CA THR A 77 16.54 -3.87 1.63
C THR A 77 16.71 -2.41 1.23
N ALA A 78 17.92 -2.02 0.83
CA ALA A 78 18.17 -0.68 0.31
C ALA A 78 17.43 -0.45 -1.03
N GLU A 79 17.31 -1.48 -1.88
CA GLU A 79 16.55 -1.39 -3.12
C GLU A 79 15.07 -1.12 -2.88
N ASP A 80 14.49 -1.67 -1.80
CA ASP A 80 13.11 -1.39 -1.42
C ASP A 80 12.91 0.08 -1.03
N ILE A 81 13.92 0.71 -0.41
CA ILE A 81 13.91 2.13 -0.07
C ILE A 81 13.94 2.98 -1.35
N ASP A 82 14.78 2.63 -2.31
CA ASP A 82 14.85 3.33 -3.60
C ASP A 82 13.56 3.17 -4.42
N TYR A 83 12.92 1.99 -4.34
CA TYR A 83 11.59 1.77 -4.91
C TYR A 83 10.53 2.63 -4.22
N PHE A 84 10.54 2.69 -2.88
CA PHE A 84 9.64 3.54 -2.11
C PHE A 84 9.77 5.03 -2.50
N TYR A 85 10.99 5.55 -2.65
CA TYR A 85 11.20 6.94 -3.06
C TYR A 85 10.61 7.24 -4.43
N ARG A 86 10.78 6.34 -5.40
CA ARG A 86 10.18 6.48 -6.75
C ARG A 86 8.65 6.46 -6.69
N GLU A 87 8.08 5.49 -5.98
CA GLU A 87 6.63 5.35 -5.83
C GLU A 87 6.00 6.52 -5.06
N PHE A 88 6.73 7.12 -4.12
CA PHE A 88 6.33 8.34 -3.42
C PHE A 88 6.40 9.57 -4.34
N GLY A 89 7.49 9.71 -5.10
CA GLY A 89 7.67 10.79 -6.07
C GLY A 89 6.53 10.81 -7.11
N LEU A 90 6.19 9.66 -7.67
CA LEU A 90 5.04 9.50 -8.58
C LEU A 90 3.71 9.89 -7.92
N SER A 91 3.47 9.48 -6.68
CA SER A 91 2.27 9.90 -5.93
C SER A 91 2.22 11.41 -5.74
N ALA A 92 3.36 12.05 -5.48
CA ALA A 92 3.46 13.51 -5.35
C ALA A 92 3.19 14.21 -6.68
N CYS A 93 3.72 13.72 -7.80
CA CYS A 93 3.42 14.23 -9.14
C CYS A 93 1.91 14.19 -9.43
N VAL A 94 1.27 13.03 -9.22
CA VAL A 94 -0.17 12.88 -9.40
C VAL A 94 -0.96 13.82 -8.50
N SER A 95 -0.54 13.98 -7.24
CA SER A 95 -1.19 14.89 -6.29
C SER A 95 -1.07 16.35 -6.73
N LEU A 96 0.09 16.78 -7.22
CA LEU A 96 0.28 18.13 -7.73
C LEU A 96 -0.64 18.41 -8.92
N LEU A 97 -0.69 17.50 -9.90
CA LEU A 97 -1.55 17.65 -11.08
C LEU A 97 -3.03 17.73 -10.69
N LYS A 98 -3.47 16.93 -9.71
CA LYS A 98 -4.84 17.03 -9.17
C LYS A 98 -5.13 18.40 -8.59
N ILE A 99 -4.23 18.93 -7.76
CA ILE A 99 -4.35 20.26 -7.16
C ILE A 99 -4.51 21.32 -8.26
N VAL A 100 -3.65 21.27 -9.28
CA VAL A 100 -3.67 22.20 -10.43
C VAL A 100 -5.00 22.14 -11.17
N VAL A 101 -5.51 20.93 -11.46
CA VAL A 101 -6.80 20.74 -12.17
C VAL A 101 -7.97 21.26 -11.35
N GLU A 102 -8.06 20.91 -10.06
CA GLU A 102 -9.14 21.36 -9.16
C GLU A 102 -9.22 22.89 -9.04
N GLN A 103 -8.08 23.56 -9.16
CA GLN A 103 -7.99 25.01 -9.07
C GLN A 103 -8.24 25.71 -10.41
N ALA A 104 -7.91 25.06 -11.53
CA ALA A 104 -8.27 25.54 -12.86
C ALA A 104 -9.80 25.54 -13.06
N ASP A 105 -10.49 24.51 -12.59
CA ASP A 105 -11.95 24.37 -12.72
C ASP A 105 -12.73 25.39 -11.87
N SER A 106 -12.13 25.87 -10.79
CA SER A 106 -12.72 26.91 -9.95
C SER A 106 -12.23 28.30 -10.38
N ARG A 107 -12.95 28.96 -11.30
CA ARG A 107 -12.65 30.32 -11.82
C ARG A 107 -12.30 31.38 -10.75
N ALA A 108 -12.77 31.22 -9.51
CA ALA A 108 -12.46 32.12 -8.39
C ALA A 108 -11.19 31.75 -7.57
N LYS A 109 -10.64 30.54 -7.76
CA LYS A 109 -9.37 30.07 -7.18
C LYS A 109 -8.23 30.03 -8.19
N ALA A 110 -8.53 29.95 -9.50
CA ALA A 110 -7.55 30.19 -10.55
C ALA A 110 -6.83 31.53 -10.35
N ASP A 111 -7.54 32.60 -9.96
CA ASP A 111 -6.95 33.88 -9.60
C ASP A 111 -6.08 33.86 -8.33
N ARG A 112 -6.19 32.85 -7.46
CA ARG A 112 -5.27 32.65 -6.33
C ARG A 112 -4.06 31.85 -6.75
N PHE A 113 -4.22 30.82 -7.58
CA PHE A 113 -3.11 29.98 -8.05
C PHE A 113 -2.28 30.58 -9.18
N PHE A 114 -2.90 31.38 -10.06
CA PHE A 114 -2.23 32.12 -11.14
C PHE A 114 -1.90 33.58 -10.77
N LYS A 115 -2.36 34.12 -9.63
CA LYS A 115 -1.68 35.29 -9.00
C LYS A 115 -0.34 34.91 -8.38
N PHE A 116 -0.09 33.62 -8.17
CA PHE A 116 1.22 33.13 -7.78
C PHE A 116 2.11 32.99 -9.02
N GLY A 117 2.95 33.98 -9.25
CA GLY A 117 4.28 33.73 -9.81
C GLY A 117 5.17 32.87 -8.88
N GLU A 118 4.59 31.96 -8.08
CA GLU A 118 5.32 31.13 -7.12
C GLU A 118 5.47 29.69 -7.60
N VAL A 119 4.50 29.01 -8.20
CA VAL A 119 4.74 27.63 -8.68
C VAL A 119 5.37 27.68 -10.06
N PRO A 120 6.64 27.28 -10.22
CA PRO A 120 7.29 27.35 -11.52
C PRO A 120 6.66 26.34 -12.48
N THR A 121 6.35 26.75 -13.72
CA THR A 121 5.69 25.88 -14.71
C THR A 121 6.49 24.61 -14.97
N ASN A 122 7.82 24.68 -14.91
CA ASN A 122 8.70 23.52 -15.03
C ASN A 122 8.47 22.45 -13.96
N ILE A 123 7.92 22.78 -12.79
CA ILE A 123 7.56 21.80 -11.75
C ILE A 123 6.28 21.05 -12.14
N VAL A 124 5.33 21.75 -12.77
CA VAL A 124 4.10 21.14 -13.29
C VAL A 124 4.42 20.28 -14.51
N ASP A 125 5.25 20.79 -15.43
CA ASP A 125 5.72 20.04 -16.60
C ASP A 125 6.48 18.78 -16.16
N PHE A 126 7.38 18.90 -15.18
CA PHE A 126 8.07 17.75 -14.60
C PHE A 126 7.10 16.70 -14.05
N ALA A 127 6.08 17.12 -13.29
CA ALA A 127 5.07 16.19 -12.77
C ALA A 127 4.29 15.50 -13.89
N ASN A 128 3.91 16.26 -14.92
CA ASN A 128 3.21 15.74 -16.08
C ASN A 128 4.04 14.73 -16.86
N ASP A 129 5.32 15.04 -17.10
CA ASP A 129 6.25 14.16 -17.80
C ASP A 129 6.46 12.86 -17.04
N GLN A 130 6.65 12.93 -15.72
CA GLN A 130 6.80 11.73 -14.89
C GLN A 130 5.54 10.86 -14.83
N CYS A 131 4.35 11.47 -14.77
CA CYS A 131 3.10 10.73 -14.85
C CYS A 131 2.90 10.09 -16.24
N THR A 132 3.25 10.80 -17.31
CA THR A 132 3.15 10.31 -18.69
C THR A 132 4.09 9.14 -18.90
N GLU A 133 5.34 9.27 -18.50
CA GLU A 133 6.35 8.21 -18.57
C GLU A 133 5.89 6.96 -17.82
N TYR A 134 5.29 7.12 -16.64
CA TYR A 134 4.74 6.00 -15.89
C TYR A 134 3.60 5.30 -16.62
N ILE A 135 2.69 6.04 -17.26
CA ILE A 135 1.60 5.46 -18.05
C ILE A 135 2.16 4.69 -19.25
N GLU A 136 3.14 5.26 -19.95
CA GLU A 136 3.79 4.61 -21.10
C GLU A 136 4.48 3.31 -20.68
N TYR A 137 5.22 3.32 -19.57
CA TYR A 137 5.84 2.13 -18.99
C TYR A 137 4.81 1.05 -18.65
N ARG A 138 3.70 1.42 -17.97
CA ARG A 138 2.65 0.47 -17.58
C ARG A 138 1.88 -0.10 -18.78
N GLN A 139 1.86 0.62 -19.90
CA GLN A 139 1.26 0.19 -21.16
C GLN A 139 2.24 -0.52 -22.09
N HIS A 140 3.52 -0.63 -21.70
CA HIS A 140 4.59 -1.21 -22.51
C HIS A 140 4.87 -0.45 -23.82
N ASN A 141 4.60 0.87 -23.83
CA ASN A 141 4.81 1.75 -24.99
C ASN A 141 6.25 2.30 -25.08
N ASP A 142 7.10 1.95 -24.12
CA ASP A 142 8.47 2.44 -23.95
C ASP A 142 9.55 1.45 -24.43
N ILE A 143 9.18 0.21 -24.79
CA ILE A 143 10.12 -0.87 -25.19
C ILE A 143 11.07 -0.43 -26.31
N ASP A 144 10.53 0.28 -27.31
CA ASP A 144 11.28 0.70 -28.50
C ASP A 144 11.86 2.13 -28.38
N ARG A 145 11.71 2.77 -27.21
CA ARG A 145 12.17 4.14 -27.00
C ARG A 145 13.48 4.14 -26.22
N LEU A 146 14.52 4.74 -26.81
CA LEU A 146 15.71 5.08 -26.04
C LEU A 146 15.35 6.23 -25.11
N LYS A 147 15.51 6.02 -23.80
CA LYS A 147 15.23 7.06 -22.82
C LYS A 147 16.29 8.17 -22.94
N ASP A 148 15.90 9.32 -23.47
CA ASP A 148 16.83 10.40 -23.81
C ASP A 148 17.55 11.00 -22.59
N SER A 149 16.92 11.00 -21.41
CA SER A 149 17.57 11.22 -20.12
C SER A 149 16.59 10.96 -18.96
N PRO A 150 16.88 10.07 -18.00
CA PRO A 150 16.10 10.00 -16.77
C PRO A 150 16.26 11.26 -15.92
N PRO A 151 15.25 11.61 -15.11
CA PRO A 151 15.39 12.68 -14.13
C PRO A 151 16.56 12.45 -13.18
N THR A 152 17.33 13.49 -12.98
CA THR A 152 18.42 13.54 -12.02
C THR A 152 17.89 13.60 -10.59
N PRO A 153 18.68 13.16 -9.59
CA PRO A 153 18.31 13.29 -8.17
C PRO A 153 18.04 14.74 -7.75
N LYS A 154 18.72 15.70 -8.40
CA LYS A 154 18.52 17.13 -8.13
C LYS A 154 17.15 17.60 -8.59
N GLU A 155 16.71 17.21 -9.79
CA GLU A 155 15.38 17.56 -10.31
C GLU A 155 14.27 16.99 -9.41
N TRP A 156 14.40 15.74 -8.96
CA TRP A 156 13.49 15.17 -7.98
C TRP A 156 13.47 15.94 -6.66
N THR A 157 14.64 16.31 -6.15
CA THR A 157 14.74 17.07 -4.90
C THR A 157 14.10 18.45 -5.03
N ASP A 158 14.33 19.14 -6.14
CA ASP A 158 13.77 20.47 -6.39
C ASP A 158 12.25 20.40 -6.62
N PHE A 159 11.76 19.38 -7.34
CA PHE A 159 10.34 19.07 -7.44
C PHE A 159 9.71 18.85 -6.07
N LEU A 160 10.30 17.98 -5.23
CA LEU A 160 9.74 17.67 -3.92
C LEU A 160 9.68 18.88 -3.01
N LYS A 161 10.71 19.74 -3.00
CA LYS A 161 10.67 20.99 -2.22
C LYS A 161 9.47 21.85 -2.59
N TRP A 162 9.22 22.04 -3.89
CA TRP A 162 8.05 22.77 -4.37
C TRP A 162 6.74 22.07 -4.01
N PHE A 163 6.67 20.76 -4.18
CA PHE A 163 5.51 19.97 -3.78
C PHE A 163 5.17 20.15 -2.30
N TYR A 164 6.17 20.03 -1.40
CA TYR A 164 5.98 20.24 0.03
C TYR A 164 5.51 21.67 0.34
N LYS A 165 6.10 22.68 -0.31
CA LYS A 165 5.67 24.08 -0.17
C LYS A 165 4.20 24.25 -0.54
N ILE A 166 3.79 23.69 -1.68
CA ILE A 166 2.42 23.81 -2.20
C ILE A 166 1.42 23.09 -1.29
N VAL A 167 1.74 21.86 -0.85
CA VAL A 167 0.80 21.04 -0.08
C VAL A 167 0.68 21.50 1.38
N HIS A 168 1.77 21.98 1.99
CA HIS A 168 1.80 22.27 3.42
C HIS A 168 1.81 23.76 3.78
N GLU A 169 2.35 24.64 2.93
CA GLU A 169 2.40 26.08 3.22
C GLU A 169 1.23 26.86 2.58
N SER A 170 0.48 26.24 1.67
CA SER A 170 -0.74 26.82 1.07
C SER A 170 -2.03 26.42 1.81
N GLY A 171 -1.91 25.91 3.05
CA GLY A 171 -3.00 25.50 3.93
C GLY A 171 -3.33 26.51 5.02
#